data_AF-A0A7H8XEV2-F1
#
_entry.id   AF-A0A7H8XEV2-F1
#
_cell.length_a   1.000
_cell.length_b   1.000
_cell.length_c   1.000
_cell.angle_alpha   90.00
_cell.angle_beta   90.00
_cell.angle_gamma   90.00
#
_symmetry.space_group_name_H-M   'P 1'
#
loop_
_entity.id
_entity.type
_entity.pdbx_description
1 polymer ?
#
loop_
_entity_poly.entity_id
_entity_poly.type
_entity_poly.pdbx_seq_one_letter_code
_entity_poly.pdbx_strand_id
1 'polypeptide(L)'
;MGQVLLTLVVALTVAAVVFGATVLVTGRDPGLAPVEPDGRAVPLPVSRPLRESDVGGVRFDTAPRGYRMSQVDQALRRAAYDIGYKSELIGVLEAEVTALREGRVADADALRHTREQAAAAAAEQAAGADAPIAAAAPTGADTTGAAAPATVPATGADLTVTAAAPEAGDREATDHPVRSEPA
;
A
#
# COMPACT_ATOMS: atom_id res chain seq x y z
N MET A 1 23.84 41.90 -50.56
CA MET A 1 23.75 40.76 -49.60
C MET A 1 23.26 41.19 -48.22
N GLY A 2 23.81 42.23 -47.58
CA GLY A 2 23.36 42.66 -46.23
C GLY A 2 21.88 43.07 -46.11
N GLN A 3 21.31 43.68 -47.15
CA GLN A 3 19.89 44.06 -47.18
C GLN A 3 18.94 42.84 -47.20
N VAL A 4 19.37 41.73 -47.79
CA VAL A 4 18.61 40.47 -47.82
C VAL A 4 18.66 39.77 -46.46
N LEU A 5 19.81 39.83 -45.77
CA LEU A 5 19.94 39.31 -44.40
C LEU A 5 19.11 40.12 -43.40
N LEU A 6 19.14 41.46 -43.50
CA LEU A 6 18.37 42.33 -42.60
C LEU A 6 16.86 42.13 -42.77
N THR A 7 16.38 42.01 -44.01
CA THR A 7 14.96 41.72 -44.29
C THR A 7 14.53 40.35 -43.78
N LEU A 8 15.39 39.32 -43.90
CA LEU A 8 15.11 37.98 -43.37
C LEU A 8 15.02 37.98 -41.85
N VAL A 9 15.96 38.64 -41.16
CA VAL A 9 15.94 38.76 -39.70
C VAL A 9 14.64 39.43 -39.26
N VAL A 10 14.30 40.59 -39.82
CA VAL A 10 13.07 41.32 -39.50
C VAL A 10 11.83 40.45 -39.74
N ALA A 11 11.77 39.72 -40.86
CA ALA A 11 10.66 38.83 -41.16
C ALA A 11 10.51 37.71 -40.11
N LEU A 12 11.62 37.10 -39.67
CA LEU A 12 11.61 36.09 -38.62
C LEU A 12 11.20 36.65 -37.26
N THR A 13 11.66 37.85 -36.88
CA THR A 13 11.25 38.46 -35.62
C THR A 13 9.76 38.76 -35.63
N VAL A 14 9.25 39.33 -36.73
CA VAL A 14 7.81 39.60 -36.88
C VAL A 14 7.02 38.30 -36.83
N ALA A 15 7.47 37.25 -37.53
CA ALA A 15 6.83 35.95 -37.49
C ALA A 15 6.83 35.34 -36.08
N ALA A 16 7.93 35.43 -35.34
CA ALA A 16 8.04 34.93 -33.97
C ALA A 16 7.12 35.71 -33.00
N VAL A 17 7.04 37.03 -33.14
CA VAL A 17 6.15 37.88 -32.31
C VAL A 17 4.68 37.57 -32.62
N VAL A 18 4.32 37.49 -33.91
CA VAL A 18 2.96 37.16 -34.33
C VAL A 18 2.59 35.75 -33.90
N PHE A 19 3.49 34.77 -34.08
CA PHE A 19 3.29 33.40 -33.61
C PHE A 19 3.12 33.34 -32.10
N GLY A 20 3.99 34.01 -31.34
CA GLY A 20 3.89 34.09 -29.88
C GLY A 20 2.59 34.73 -29.41
N ALA A 21 2.16 35.83 -30.04
CA ALA A 21 0.88 36.47 -29.75
C ALA A 21 -0.31 35.56 -30.11
N THR A 22 -0.24 34.87 -31.25
CA THR A 22 -1.30 33.95 -31.70
C THR A 22 -1.40 32.75 -30.77
N VAL A 23 -0.27 32.18 -30.34
CA VAL A 23 -0.22 31.10 -29.34
C VAL A 23 -0.69 31.58 -27.98
N LEU A 24 -0.39 32.81 -27.58
CA LEU A 24 -0.88 33.35 -26.29
C LEU A 24 -2.40 33.57 -26.32
N VAL A 25 -2.94 34.05 -27.45
CA VAL A 25 -4.38 34.32 -27.63
C VAL A 25 -5.18 33.03 -27.86
N THR A 26 -4.65 32.12 -28.67
CA THR A 26 -5.32 30.86 -29.09
C THR A 26 -5.00 29.69 -28.17
N GLY A 27 -3.81 29.69 -27.57
CA GLY A 27 -3.35 28.69 -26.60
C GLY A 27 -3.90 28.89 -25.20
N ARG A 28 -4.90 29.78 -25.04
CA ARG A 28 -5.91 29.59 -23.99
C ARG A 28 -6.66 28.31 -24.37
N ASP A 29 -6.08 27.19 -23.94
CA ASP A 29 -6.67 25.85 -23.99
C ASP A 29 -8.18 25.99 -23.76
N PRO A 30 -9.06 25.58 -24.71
CA PRO A 30 -10.50 25.58 -24.48
C PRO A 30 -10.73 24.66 -23.31
N GLY A 31 -10.74 25.25 -22.11
CA GLY A 31 -10.32 24.58 -20.89
C GLY A 31 -10.96 23.22 -20.80
N LEU A 32 -10.15 22.19 -20.53
CA LEU A 32 -10.66 20.90 -20.09
C LEU A 32 -11.84 21.21 -19.17
N ALA A 33 -13.03 20.70 -19.53
CA ALA A 33 -14.24 20.89 -18.72
C ALA A 33 -13.84 20.67 -17.26
N PRO A 34 -14.23 21.54 -16.30
CA PRO A 34 -13.72 21.50 -14.94
C PRO A 34 -13.77 20.07 -14.45
N VAL A 35 -12.61 19.40 -14.49
CA VAL A 35 -12.51 18.05 -13.96
C VAL A 35 -12.60 18.31 -12.47
N GLU A 36 -13.62 17.72 -11.84
CA GLU A 36 -13.74 17.73 -10.40
C GLU A 36 -12.33 17.43 -9.86
N PRO A 37 -11.72 18.36 -9.11
CA PRO A 37 -10.32 18.25 -8.73
C PRO A 37 -10.09 16.84 -8.20
N ASP A 38 -9.11 16.13 -8.78
CA ASP A 38 -8.79 14.74 -8.42
C ASP A 38 -9.00 14.59 -6.92
N GLY A 39 -10.04 13.84 -6.56
CA GLY A 39 -10.68 13.96 -5.25
C GLY A 39 -9.64 13.93 -4.13
N ARG A 40 -9.79 14.83 -3.16
CA ARG A 40 -8.88 14.93 -2.00
C ARG A 40 -8.57 13.55 -1.44
N ALA A 41 -7.34 13.35 -0.96
CA ALA A 41 -6.95 12.14 -0.26
C ALA A 41 -8.05 11.69 0.73
N VAL A 42 -8.45 10.43 0.58
CA VAL A 42 -9.45 9.78 1.44
C VAL A 42 -8.64 8.86 2.36
N PRO A 43 -8.46 9.24 3.64
CA PRO A 43 -7.67 8.45 4.57
C PRO A 43 -8.45 7.20 5.01
N LEU A 44 -7.70 6.24 5.56
CA LEU A 44 -8.28 5.08 6.22
C LEU A 44 -9.04 5.48 7.50
N PRO A 45 -10.13 4.79 7.85
CA PRO A 45 -10.86 5.05 9.09
C PRO A 45 -9.99 4.73 10.31
N VAL A 46 -9.92 5.67 11.26
CA VAL A 46 -9.15 5.54 12.51
C VAL A 46 -10.02 5.16 13.72
N SER A 47 -11.33 5.33 13.61
CA SER A 47 -12.27 5.15 14.73
C SER A 47 -12.80 3.72 14.86
N ARG A 48 -12.45 2.82 13.93
CA ARG A 48 -12.91 1.43 13.92
C ARG A 48 -11.84 0.50 13.34
N PRO A 49 -11.92 -0.82 13.60
CA PRO A 49 -11.11 -1.80 12.90
C PRO A 49 -11.27 -1.71 11.38
N LEU A 50 -10.17 -1.91 10.66
CA LEU A 50 -10.12 -1.81 9.21
C LEU A 50 -10.84 -2.99 8.55
N ARG A 51 -11.64 -2.71 7.52
CA ARG A 51 -12.25 -3.72 6.66
C ARG A 51 -11.57 -3.78 5.30
N GLU A 52 -11.71 -4.91 4.62
CA GLU A 52 -11.23 -5.08 3.24
C GLU A 52 -11.73 -3.95 2.31
N SER A 53 -13.01 -3.59 2.42
CA SER A 53 -13.62 -2.51 1.64
C SER A 53 -13.01 -1.13 1.90
N ASP A 54 -12.52 -0.90 3.12
CA ASP A 54 -11.94 0.40 3.50
C ASP A 54 -10.60 0.62 2.79
N VAL A 55 -9.82 -0.45 2.57
CA VAL A 55 -8.56 -0.39 1.81
C VAL A 55 -8.81 -0.11 0.33
N GLY A 56 -9.86 -0.71 -0.25
CA GLY A 56 -10.23 -0.46 -1.65
C GLY A 56 -10.74 0.97 -1.92
N GLY A 57 -11.20 1.68 -0.89
CA GLY A 57 -11.71 3.04 -0.98
C GLY A 57 -10.67 4.15 -0.77
N VAL A 58 -9.45 3.80 -0.34
CA VAL A 58 -8.42 4.79 0.01
C VAL A 58 -7.97 5.58 -1.22
N ARG A 59 -7.69 6.88 -1.05
CA ARG A 59 -7.16 7.74 -2.11
C ARG A 59 -5.96 8.52 -1.58
N PHE A 60 -4.90 8.58 -2.37
CA PHE A 60 -3.65 9.26 -2.04
C PHE A 60 -3.43 10.46 -2.93
N ASP A 61 -2.80 11.50 -2.38
CA ASP A 61 -2.31 12.63 -3.16
C ASP A 61 -1.08 12.23 -4.00
N THR A 62 -0.91 12.86 -5.16
CA THR A 62 0.24 12.62 -6.03
C THR A 62 1.37 13.60 -5.71
N ALA A 63 2.61 13.09 -5.65
CA ALA A 63 3.81 13.88 -5.44
C ALA A 63 4.80 13.70 -6.61
N PRO A 64 5.66 14.69 -6.93
CA PRO A 64 6.62 14.63 -8.04
C PRO A 64 7.64 13.49 -7.90
N ARG A 65 7.85 12.99 -6.68
CA ARG A 65 8.48 11.70 -6.40
C ARG A 65 7.51 10.89 -5.54
N GLY A 66 7.27 9.65 -5.95
CA GLY A 66 6.37 8.74 -5.25
C GLY A 66 6.68 7.28 -5.58
N TYR A 67 6.02 6.38 -4.85
CA TYR A 67 6.06 4.95 -5.16
C TYR A 67 5.38 4.67 -6.51
N ARG A 68 5.74 3.55 -7.15
CA ARG A 68 5.05 3.10 -8.37
C ARG A 68 3.62 2.70 -8.01
N MET A 69 2.63 3.37 -8.62
CA MET A 69 1.21 3.11 -8.31
C MET A 69 0.83 1.64 -8.51
N SER A 70 1.35 0.98 -9.55
CA SER A 70 1.11 -0.45 -9.78
C SER A 70 1.60 -1.37 -8.64
N GLN A 71 2.75 -1.05 -8.04
CA GLN A 71 3.31 -1.82 -6.92
C GLN A 71 2.53 -1.55 -5.64
N VAL A 72 2.14 -0.30 -5.41
CA VAL A 72 1.30 0.09 -4.27
C VAL A 72 -0.07 -0.57 -4.38
N ASP A 73 -0.71 -0.53 -5.55
CA ASP A 73 -2.02 -1.14 -5.78
C ASP A 73 -1.97 -2.65 -5.60
N GLN A 74 -0.91 -3.31 -6.06
CA GLN A 74 -0.72 -4.75 -5.83
C GLN A 74 -0.56 -5.05 -4.33
N ALA A 75 0.27 -4.29 -3.62
CA ALA A 75 0.48 -4.47 -2.18
C ALA A 75 -0.81 -4.20 -1.39
N LEU A 76 -1.55 -3.14 -1.71
CA LEU A 76 -2.82 -2.80 -1.07
C LEU A 76 -3.89 -3.84 -1.35
N ARG A 77 -3.96 -4.39 -2.56
CA ARG A 77 -4.90 -5.47 -2.90
C ARG A 77 -4.60 -6.74 -2.12
N ARG A 78 -3.31 -7.07 -1.96
CA ARG A 78 -2.90 -8.19 -1.11
C ARG A 78 -3.26 -7.94 0.35
N ALA A 79 -2.96 -6.74 0.87
CA ALA A 79 -3.30 -6.37 2.24
C ALA A 79 -4.81 -6.38 2.50
N ALA A 80 -5.62 -5.90 1.55
CA ALA A 80 -7.08 -5.92 1.63
C ALA A 80 -7.60 -7.36 1.76
N TYR A 81 -7.12 -8.26 0.91
CA TYR A 81 -7.44 -9.69 0.99
C TYR A 81 -7.04 -10.30 2.34
N ASP A 82 -5.82 -10.02 2.82
CA ASP A 82 -5.34 -10.55 4.09
C ASP A 82 -6.18 -10.03 5.28
N ILE A 83 -6.68 -8.80 5.22
CA ILE A 83 -7.59 -8.22 6.21
C ILE A 83 -8.96 -8.90 6.17
N GLY A 84 -9.52 -9.09 4.97
CA GLY A 84 -10.78 -9.82 4.78
C GLY A 84 -10.69 -11.24 5.35
N TYR A 85 -9.67 -11.99 4.93
CA TYR A 85 -9.41 -13.34 5.41
C TYR A 85 -9.27 -13.41 6.93
N LYS A 86 -8.50 -12.50 7.55
CA LYS A 86 -8.33 -12.47 9.01
C LYS A 86 -9.62 -12.10 9.74
N SER A 87 -10.43 -11.19 9.17
CA SER A 87 -11.70 -10.78 9.79
C SER A 87 -12.71 -11.92 9.82
N GLU A 88 -12.83 -12.67 8.72
CA GLU A 88 -13.66 -13.89 8.65
C GLU A 88 -13.15 -14.97 9.62
N LEU A 89 -11.82 -15.18 9.66
CA LEU A 89 -11.19 -16.13 10.57
C LEU A 89 -11.50 -15.80 12.04
N ILE A 90 -11.43 -14.52 12.42
CA ILE A 90 -11.78 -14.07 13.76
C ILE A 90 -13.26 -14.34 14.04
N GLY A 91 -14.17 -14.04 13.10
CA GLY A 91 -15.60 -14.31 13.26
C GLY A 91 -15.90 -15.80 13.50
N VAL A 92 -15.22 -16.69 12.79
CA VAL A 92 -15.33 -18.15 13.00
C VAL A 92 -14.79 -18.55 14.38
N LEU A 93 -13.64 -18.02 14.80
CA LEU A 93 -13.07 -18.28 16.12
C LEU A 93 -13.99 -17.81 17.25
N GLU A 94 -14.57 -16.63 17.11
CA GLU A 94 -15.51 -16.08 18.08
C GLU A 94 -16.79 -16.93 18.18
N ALA A 95 -17.27 -17.45 17.05
CA ALA A 95 -18.39 -18.39 17.03
C ALA A 95 -18.05 -19.74 17.69
N GLU A 96 -16.84 -20.27 17.45
CA GLU A 96 -16.32 -21.48 18.10
C GLU A 96 -16.25 -21.29 19.62
N VAL A 97 -15.66 -20.18 20.09
CA VAL A 97 -15.56 -19.85 21.51
C VAL A 97 -16.93 -19.69 22.15
N THR A 98 -17.88 -19.05 21.46
CA THR A 98 -19.26 -18.91 21.92
C THR A 98 -19.94 -20.28 22.06
N ALA A 99 -19.80 -21.16 21.06
CA ALA A 99 -20.34 -22.52 21.11
C ALA A 99 -19.77 -23.34 22.27
N LEU A 100 -18.46 -23.25 22.52
CA LEU A 100 -17.81 -23.92 23.64
C LEU A 100 -18.32 -23.41 24.99
N ARG A 101 -18.49 -22.09 25.14
CA ARG A 101 -19.05 -21.48 26.37
C ARG A 101 -20.49 -21.93 26.63
N GLU A 102 -21.26 -22.19 25.58
CA GLU A 102 -22.62 -22.70 25.67
C GLU A 102 -22.70 -24.23 25.83
N GLY A 103 -21.55 -24.94 25.82
CA GLY A 103 -21.49 -26.39 25.91
C GLY A 103 -21.84 -27.14 24.62
N ARG A 104 -21.97 -26.43 23.49
CA ARG A 104 -22.26 -27.00 22.15
C ARG A 104 -20.99 -27.50 21.48
N VAL A 105 -20.39 -28.55 22.05
CA VAL A 105 -19.08 -29.07 21.61
C VAL A 105 -19.09 -29.52 20.14
N ALA A 106 -20.17 -30.19 19.69
CA ALA A 106 -20.27 -30.65 18.31
C ALA A 106 -20.23 -29.51 17.27
N ASP A 107 -20.87 -28.38 17.58
CA ASP A 107 -20.87 -27.21 16.69
C ASP A 107 -19.50 -26.53 16.65
N ALA A 108 -18.83 -26.46 17.80
CA ALA A 108 -17.47 -25.93 17.89
C ALA A 108 -16.47 -26.78 17.08
N ASP A 109 -16.57 -28.11 17.16
CA ASP A 109 -15.71 -29.02 16.40
C ASP A 109 -15.97 -28.91 14.88
N ALA A 110 -17.22 -28.71 14.46
CA ALA A 110 -17.57 -28.48 13.05
C ALA A 110 -16.95 -27.18 12.51
N LEU A 111 -17.01 -26.09 13.28
CA LEU A 111 -16.39 -24.81 12.93
C LEU A 111 -14.87 -24.92 12.85
N ARG A 112 -14.25 -25.60 13.81
CA ARG A 112 -12.81 -25.88 13.82
C ARG A 112 -12.37 -26.63 12.58
N HIS A 113 -13.06 -27.71 12.22
CA HIS A 113 -12.71 -28.53 11.07
C HIS A 113 -12.81 -27.72 9.77
N THR A 114 -13.87 -26.93 9.61
CA THR A 114 -14.07 -26.05 8.45
C THR A 114 -12.92 -25.04 8.33
N ARG A 115 -12.52 -24.42 9.45
CA ARG A 115 -11.40 -23.48 9.49
C ARG A 115 -10.07 -24.13 9.11
N GLU A 116 -9.79 -25.32 9.62
CA GLU A 116 -8.55 -26.04 9.32
C GLU A 116 -8.46 -26.41 7.84
N GLN A 117 -9.57 -26.84 7.24
CA GLN A 117 -9.65 -27.07 5.80
C GLN A 117 -9.42 -25.78 4.99
N ALA A 118 -10.04 -24.67 5.40
CA ALA A 118 -9.83 -23.38 4.74
C ALA A 118 -8.38 -22.89 4.85
N ALA A 119 -7.73 -23.10 6.01
CA ALA A 119 -6.33 -22.75 6.22
C ALA A 119 -5.39 -23.63 5.38
N ALA A 120 -5.68 -24.93 5.24
CA ALA A 120 -4.93 -25.83 4.37
C ALA A 120 -5.04 -25.39 2.89
N ALA A 121 -6.25 -25.09 2.42
CA ALA A 121 -6.46 -24.59 1.06
C ALA A 121 -5.72 -23.26 0.81
N ALA A 122 -5.76 -22.33 1.77
CA ALA A 122 -5.02 -21.06 1.68
C ALA A 122 -3.49 -21.26 1.63
N ALA A 123 -2.96 -22.25 2.38
CA ALA A 123 -1.55 -22.59 2.36
C ALA A 123 -1.13 -23.20 1.00
N GLU A 124 -1.95 -24.06 0.42
CA GLU A 124 -1.74 -24.60 -0.93
C GLU A 124 -1.73 -23.50 -2.00
N GLN A 125 -2.66 -22.54 -1.90
CA GLN A 125 -2.71 -21.39 -2.82
C GLN A 125 -1.51 -20.45 -2.65
N ALA A 126 -1.02 -20.24 -1.43
CA ALA A 126 0.20 -19.49 -1.20
C ALA A 126 1.42 -20.18 -1.82
N ALA A 127 1.53 -21.52 -1.68
CA ALA A 127 2.60 -22.30 -2.31
C ALA A 127 2.57 -22.23 -3.84
N GLY A 128 1.39 -22.16 -4.46
CA GLY A 128 1.24 -21.96 -5.90
C GLY A 128 1.58 -20.55 -6.39
N ALA A 129 1.41 -19.53 -5.55
CA ALA A 129 1.68 -18.13 -5.89
C ALA A 129 3.17 -17.76 -5.78
N ASP A 130 3.94 -18.46 -4.93
CA ASP A 130 5.40 -18.29 -4.77
C ASP A 130 6.23 -19.10 -5.80
N ALA A 131 5.56 -19.82 -6.71
CA ALA A 131 6.24 -20.42 -7.86
C ALA A 131 6.86 -19.30 -8.71
N PRO A 132 8.15 -19.37 -9.06
CA PRO A 132 8.79 -18.30 -9.81
C PRO A 132 8.02 -18.10 -11.11
N ILE A 133 7.48 -16.89 -11.28
CA ILE A 133 7.02 -16.34 -12.56
C ILE A 133 8.23 -16.37 -13.50
N ALA A 134 8.45 -17.53 -14.12
CA ALA A 134 9.39 -17.70 -15.21
C ALA A 134 8.99 -16.67 -16.27
N ALA A 135 9.91 -15.75 -16.52
CA ALA A 135 9.76 -14.56 -17.35
C ALA A 135 8.82 -14.80 -18.54
N ALA A 136 7.59 -14.27 -18.44
CA ALA A 136 6.78 -13.99 -19.62
C ALA A 136 7.50 -12.87 -20.37
N ALA A 137 8.34 -13.28 -21.32
CA ALA A 137 9.16 -12.40 -22.12
C ALA A 137 8.27 -11.38 -22.86
N PRO A 138 8.55 -10.06 -22.75
CA PRO A 138 7.93 -9.10 -23.63
C PRO A 138 8.48 -9.33 -25.04
N THR A 139 7.64 -9.84 -25.94
CA THR A 139 7.96 -9.88 -27.37
C THR A 139 7.71 -8.49 -27.93
N GLY A 140 8.76 -7.71 -28.13
CA GLY A 140 8.68 -6.37 -28.72
C GLY A 140 10.02 -5.65 -28.68
N ALA A 141 10.68 -5.60 -29.83
CA ALA A 141 12.00 -5.03 -30.08
C ALA A 141 12.06 -3.50 -29.83
N ASP A 142 13.15 -3.00 -29.23
CA ASP A 142 14.23 -2.34 -29.98
C ASP A 142 15.40 -1.84 -29.09
N THR A 143 16.61 -2.18 -29.58
CA THR A 143 17.92 -1.50 -29.48
C THR A 143 18.58 -1.10 -28.13
N THR A 144 19.71 -1.79 -27.91
CA THR A 144 21.06 -1.26 -27.61
C THR A 144 21.33 -0.63 -26.23
N GLY A 145 22.09 -1.38 -25.42
CA GLY A 145 22.82 -0.85 -24.27
C GLY A 145 23.38 -1.95 -23.41
N ALA A 146 24.55 -2.48 -23.80
CA ALA A 146 25.26 -3.50 -23.07
C ALA A 146 25.73 -3.02 -21.68
N ALA A 147 25.40 -3.79 -20.63
CA ALA A 147 26.22 -3.94 -19.43
C ALA A 147 25.88 -5.27 -18.75
N ALA A 148 26.91 -6.11 -18.57
CA ALA A 148 26.86 -7.45 -17.98
C ALA A 148 26.42 -7.43 -16.50
N PRO A 149 25.92 -8.56 -15.95
CA PRO A 149 25.35 -8.61 -14.61
C PRO A 149 26.42 -8.67 -13.54
N ALA A 150 26.37 -7.76 -12.56
CA ALA A 150 27.07 -7.93 -11.30
C ALA A 150 26.19 -8.80 -10.39
N THR A 151 26.55 -10.07 -10.27
CA THR A 151 26.06 -10.96 -9.21
C THR A 151 26.51 -10.41 -7.86
N VAL A 152 25.56 -10.07 -6.98
CA VAL A 152 25.84 -9.86 -5.56
C VAL A 152 25.12 -10.98 -4.80
N PRO A 153 25.84 -11.80 -4.01
CA PRO A 153 25.24 -12.92 -3.30
C PRO A 153 24.32 -12.43 -2.17
N ALA A 154 23.30 -13.25 -1.91
CA ALA A 154 22.41 -13.11 -0.77
C ALA A 154 23.20 -13.11 0.54
N THR A 155 22.96 -12.12 1.39
CA THR A 155 23.23 -12.22 2.82
C THR A 155 21.89 -12.21 3.53
N GLY A 156 21.44 -13.41 3.91
CA GLY A 156 20.36 -13.56 4.87
C GLY A 156 20.79 -12.94 6.19
N ALA A 157 20.11 -11.87 6.60
CA ALA A 157 20.16 -11.40 7.97
C ALA A 157 19.07 -12.15 8.73
N ASP A 158 19.48 -13.23 9.38
CA ASP A 158 18.76 -13.88 10.46
C ASP A 158 18.49 -12.84 11.57
N LEU A 159 17.23 -12.44 11.74
CA LEU A 159 16.81 -11.60 12.85
C LEU A 159 16.37 -12.53 13.98
N THR A 160 17.34 -13.01 14.76
CA THR A 160 17.09 -13.58 16.08
C THR A 160 16.47 -12.51 16.97
N VAL A 161 15.16 -12.62 17.20
CA VAL A 161 14.45 -11.87 18.24
C VAL A 161 14.85 -12.49 19.59
N THR A 162 15.80 -11.87 20.29
CA THR A 162 16.02 -12.14 21.71
C THR A 162 14.86 -11.55 22.50
N ALA A 163 14.01 -12.43 23.03
CA ALA A 163 13.02 -12.10 24.02
C ALA A 163 13.72 -11.63 25.32
N ALA A 164 13.56 -10.36 25.67
CA ALA A 164 13.87 -9.87 27.01
C ALA A 164 12.65 -10.12 27.91
N ALA A 165 12.74 -11.15 28.74
CA ALA A 165 11.85 -11.40 29.88
C ALA A 165 12.42 -10.70 31.14
N PRO A 166 11.60 -10.51 32.19
CA PRO A 166 11.64 -9.34 33.07
C PRO A 166 12.66 -9.46 34.20
N GLU A 167 13.35 -8.36 34.52
CA GLU A 167 14.12 -8.27 35.75
C GLU A 167 13.22 -7.88 36.92
N ALA A 168 13.15 -8.79 37.88
CA ALA A 168 12.66 -8.57 39.23
C ALA A 168 13.84 -8.17 40.13
N GLY A 169 13.63 -7.16 40.97
CA GLY A 169 14.55 -6.71 42.02
C GLY A 169 14.52 -5.18 42.09
N ASP A 170 14.29 -4.50 43.20
CA ASP A 170 14.18 -4.94 44.58
C ASP A 170 13.34 -3.93 45.38
N ARG A 171 12.90 -4.38 46.55
CA ARG A 171 12.02 -3.66 47.47
C ARG A 171 12.75 -2.46 48.09
N GLU A 172 12.15 -1.28 48.03
CA GLU A 172 12.42 -0.22 49.02
C GLU A 172 11.11 0.38 49.52
N ALA A 173 10.86 0.11 50.81
CA ALA A 173 9.71 0.58 51.55
C ALA A 173 9.84 2.08 51.81
N THR A 174 8.88 2.86 51.30
CA THR A 174 8.58 4.18 51.87
C THR A 174 7.17 4.13 52.43
N ASP A 175 7.15 3.92 53.74
CA ASP A 175 6.02 4.05 54.65
C ASP A 175 5.39 5.45 54.51
N HIS A 176 4.13 5.51 54.08
CA HIS A 176 3.33 6.73 54.12
C HIS A 176 2.07 6.46 54.93
N PRO A 177 1.96 6.97 56.17
CA PRO A 177 0.83 6.66 57.02
C PRO A 177 -0.43 7.38 56.54
N VAL A 178 -1.41 6.59 56.08
CA VAL A 178 -2.79 7.01 55.86
C VAL A 178 -3.43 7.23 57.23
N ARG A 179 -3.54 8.51 57.64
CA ARG A 179 -4.34 8.89 58.80
C ARG A 179 -5.81 8.80 58.42
N SER A 180 -6.44 7.71 58.85
CA SER A 180 -7.89 7.59 58.95
C SER A 180 -8.34 8.43 60.14
N GLU A 181 -9.34 9.29 59.96
CA GLU A 181 -10.16 9.77 61.09
C GLU A 181 -11.65 9.48 60.80
N PRO A 182 -12.42 9.05 61.83
CA PRO A 182 -13.78 8.54 61.68
C PRO A 182 -14.86 9.56 62.11
N ALA A 183 -16.06 9.43 61.53
CA ALA A 183 -17.36 9.42 62.22
C ALA A 183 -18.48 9.17 61.19
#